data_AF-A0A6S6M1M1-F1
#
_entry.id   AF-A0A6S6M1M1-F1
#
_cell.length_a   1.000
_cell.length_b   1.000
_cell.length_c   1.000
_cell.angle_alpha   90.00
_cell.angle_beta   90.00
_cell.angle_gamma   90.00
#
_symmetry.space_group_name_H-M   'P 1'
#
loop_
_entity.id
_entity.type
_entity.pdbx_description
1 polymer ?
#
loop_
_entity_poly.entity_id
_entity_poly.type
_entity_poly.pdbx_seq_one_letter_code
_entity_poly.pdbx_strand_id
1 'polypeptide(L)'
;MSGKVTFRISAAAAPYIGADKPRQQRLEAARGKVALPPADFVLLVYYLCHDQDPEVKRSAVTTLRSLDAGLLMQVLADPALHPRILDALVQLHGKNPDLRPIFAKHPSLSSAAAAALAVNGGTASAPTPAAVASVSTPEYGSSPRRAHSETPEAAVDEEAGAVQPDEDEPIDEEEYQSKYQMAQAMGVSDKIKMAMTGDKEWRSIMIKDNNKLVSSAAIKNPRMTESEVLSIAKSAVGNDEIMRVICSNKEWIKNAQIRKALVMNSKTPLPHALRFVATLPEKELAQLAKSKNVNSAIASQARRILMSKKDSR
;
A
#
# COMPACT_ATOMS: atom_id res chain seq x y z
N MET A 1 -14.02 -2.27 -4.29
CA MET A 1 -15.26 -2.32 -3.48
C MET A 1 -15.29 -3.61 -2.70
N SER A 2 -14.90 -3.60 -1.43
CA SER A 2 -15.06 -4.79 -0.57
C SER A 2 -16.53 -4.84 -0.13
N GLY A 3 -17.31 -5.72 -0.74
CA GLY A 3 -18.73 -5.87 -0.41
C GLY A 3 -18.89 -6.27 1.07
N LYS A 4 -19.91 -5.73 1.75
CA LYS A 4 -20.23 -6.11 3.13
C LYS A 4 -20.44 -7.63 3.20
N VAL A 5 -19.57 -8.33 3.92
CA VAL A 5 -19.66 -9.77 4.14
C VAL A 5 -20.38 -10.01 5.46
N THR A 6 -21.52 -10.70 5.42
CA THR A 6 -22.28 -11.06 6.62
C THR A 6 -21.97 -12.50 7.01
N PHE A 7 -21.46 -12.70 8.23
CA PHE A 7 -21.21 -14.03 8.77
C PHE A 7 -22.33 -14.43 9.72
N ARG A 8 -22.74 -15.71 9.68
CA ARG A 8 -23.58 -16.29 10.72
C ARG A 8 -22.68 -16.73 11.86
N ILE A 9 -22.84 -16.09 13.00
CA ILE A 9 -22.04 -16.33 14.20
C ILE A 9 -22.85 -17.21 15.15
N SER A 10 -22.23 -18.25 15.70
CA SER A 10 -22.89 -19.08 16.71
C SER A 10 -23.02 -18.34 18.04
N ALA A 11 -24.02 -18.73 18.84
CA ALA A 11 -24.24 -18.12 20.15
C ALA A 11 -23.02 -18.24 21.08
N ALA A 12 -22.21 -19.29 20.91
CA ALA A 12 -21.00 -19.53 21.69
C ALA A 12 -19.85 -18.56 21.36
N ALA A 13 -19.80 -18.02 20.13
CA ALA A 13 -18.78 -17.07 19.70
C ALA A 13 -19.16 -15.60 20.02
N ALA A 14 -20.44 -15.32 20.27
CA ALA A 14 -20.95 -13.98 20.56
C ALA A 14 -20.24 -13.21 21.71
N PRO A 15 -19.73 -13.84 22.79
CA PRO A 15 -19.01 -13.14 23.85
C PRO A 15 -17.70 -12.48 23.40
N TYR A 16 -17.13 -12.91 22.28
CA TYR A 16 -15.81 -12.47 21.81
C TYR A 16 -15.87 -11.49 20.63
N ILE A 17 -17.08 -11.20 20.13
CA ILE A 17 -17.30 -10.46 18.90
C ILE A 17 -17.88 -9.09 19.22
N GLY A 18 -17.24 -8.05 18.69
CA GLY A 18 -17.64 -6.65 18.86
C GLY A 18 -16.62 -5.83 19.64
N ALA A 19 -16.48 -4.56 19.27
CA ALA A 19 -15.53 -3.65 19.91
C ALA A 19 -15.90 -3.34 21.37
N ASP A 20 -17.18 -3.53 21.73
CA ASP A 20 -17.74 -3.38 23.07
C ASP A 20 -17.31 -4.51 24.03
N LYS A 21 -16.86 -5.65 23.51
CA LYS A 21 -16.44 -6.79 24.34
C LYS A 21 -15.10 -6.55 25.02
N PRO A 22 -14.87 -7.10 26.23
CA PRO A 22 -13.62 -6.91 26.95
C PRO A 22 -12.41 -7.34 26.13
N ARG A 23 -11.41 -6.45 26.03
CA ARG A 23 -10.15 -6.69 25.31
C ARG A 23 -9.51 -8.03 25.65
N GLN A 24 -9.47 -8.37 26.94
CA GLN A 24 -8.86 -9.60 27.42
C GLN A 24 -9.53 -10.86 26.85
N GLN A 25 -10.86 -10.87 26.75
CA GLN A 25 -11.61 -11.99 26.19
C GLN A 25 -11.36 -12.13 24.69
N ARG A 26 -11.34 -11.01 23.95
CA ARG A 26 -11.00 -11.02 22.52
C ARG A 26 -9.57 -11.51 22.28
N LEU A 27 -8.63 -11.11 23.13
CA LEU A 27 -7.24 -11.55 23.06
C LEU A 27 -7.07 -13.05 23.38
N GLU A 28 -7.83 -13.58 24.35
CA GLU A 28 -7.85 -15.02 24.66
C GLU A 28 -8.41 -15.84 23.49
N ALA A 29 -9.49 -15.37 22.88
CA ALA A 29 -10.04 -15.95 21.65
C ALA A 29 -9.03 -15.91 20.49
N ALA A 30 -8.40 -14.76 20.25
CA ALA A 30 -7.40 -14.59 19.20
C ALA A 30 -6.17 -15.49 19.38
N ARG A 31 -5.83 -15.85 20.63
CA ARG A 31 -4.73 -16.77 20.96
C ARG A 31 -5.13 -18.25 20.90
N GLY A 32 -6.36 -18.57 20.52
CA GLY A 32 -6.84 -19.94 20.42
C GLY A 32 -7.23 -20.60 21.75
N LYS A 33 -7.45 -19.82 22.82
CA LYS A 33 -7.72 -20.35 24.17
C LYS A 33 -9.21 -20.55 24.46
N VAL A 34 -10.03 -20.66 23.43
CA VAL A 34 -11.50 -20.77 23.56
C VAL A 34 -11.95 -22.10 23.00
N ALA A 35 -12.84 -22.77 23.75
CA ALA A 35 -13.48 -24.01 23.30
C ALA A 35 -14.69 -23.69 22.42
N LEU A 36 -14.53 -23.81 21.10
CA LEU A 36 -15.59 -23.69 20.11
C LEU A 36 -15.52 -24.86 19.12
N PRO A 37 -16.64 -25.18 18.44
CA PRO A 37 -16.60 -26.05 17.28
C PRO A 37 -15.57 -25.55 16.24
N PRO A 38 -14.87 -26.44 15.51
CA PRO A 38 -13.79 -26.04 14.60
C PRO A 38 -14.16 -24.94 13.60
N ALA A 39 -15.34 -25.04 12.98
CA ALA A 39 -15.82 -24.04 12.01
C ALA A 39 -16.06 -22.66 12.67
N ASP A 40 -16.72 -22.65 13.83
CA ASP A 40 -16.97 -21.43 14.62
C ASP A 40 -15.68 -20.81 15.13
N PHE A 41 -14.73 -21.66 15.55
CA PHE A 41 -13.41 -21.23 15.98
C PHE A 41 -12.66 -20.51 14.86
N VAL A 42 -12.57 -21.12 13.67
CA VAL A 42 -11.89 -20.50 12.53
C VAL A 42 -12.60 -19.23 12.09
N LEU A 43 -13.93 -19.20 12.08
CA LEU A 43 -14.71 -17.99 11.80
C LEU A 43 -14.39 -16.88 12.81
N LEU A 44 -14.37 -17.19 14.10
CA LEU A 44 -14.05 -16.22 15.15
C LEU A 44 -12.63 -15.67 15.00
N VAL A 45 -11.64 -16.54 14.80
CA VAL A 45 -10.25 -16.11 14.60
C VAL A 45 -10.12 -15.26 13.33
N TYR A 46 -10.78 -15.66 12.24
CA TYR A 46 -10.82 -14.87 11.00
C TYR A 46 -11.45 -13.49 11.20
N TYR A 47 -12.53 -13.41 11.99
CA TYR A 47 -13.13 -12.13 12.37
C TYR A 47 -12.14 -11.26 13.16
N LEU A 48 -11.44 -11.83 14.15
CA LEU A 48 -10.47 -11.13 14.99
C LEU A 48 -9.21 -10.69 14.22
N CYS A 49 -8.92 -11.26 13.05
CA CYS A 49 -7.91 -10.72 12.13
C CYS A 49 -8.25 -9.30 11.61
N HIS A 50 -9.47 -8.82 11.83
CA HIS A 50 -9.91 -7.47 11.46
C HIS A 50 -10.29 -6.64 12.71
N ASP A 51 -9.84 -7.04 13.90
CA ASP A 51 -10.07 -6.28 15.14
C ASP A 51 -9.34 -4.92 15.11
N GLN A 52 -9.91 -3.93 15.79
CA GLN A 52 -9.33 -2.59 15.93
C GLN A 52 -8.11 -2.59 16.87
N ASP A 53 -8.02 -3.54 17.80
CA ASP A 53 -6.85 -3.69 18.66
C ASP A 53 -5.72 -4.44 17.91
N PRO A 54 -4.54 -3.81 17.73
CA PRO A 54 -3.46 -4.39 16.94
C PRO A 54 -2.84 -5.65 17.57
N GLU A 55 -2.91 -5.82 18.90
CA GLU A 55 -2.40 -7.02 19.57
C GLU A 55 -3.35 -8.20 19.37
N VAL A 56 -4.66 -7.96 19.44
CA VAL A 56 -5.70 -8.96 19.14
C VAL A 56 -5.56 -9.42 17.69
N LYS A 57 -5.47 -8.46 16.75
CA LYS A 57 -5.26 -8.70 15.32
C LYS A 57 -4.06 -9.59 15.04
N ARG A 58 -2.89 -9.21 15.59
CA ARG A 58 -1.63 -9.94 15.40
C ARG A 58 -1.67 -11.35 15.99
N SER A 59 -2.33 -11.52 17.14
CA SER A 59 -2.53 -12.82 17.77
C SER A 59 -3.41 -13.72 16.89
N ALA A 60 -4.53 -13.19 16.39
CA ALA A 60 -5.46 -13.93 15.53
C ALA A 60 -4.80 -14.38 14.21
N VAL A 61 -4.05 -13.49 13.55
CA VAL A 61 -3.29 -13.84 12.33
C VAL A 61 -2.26 -14.94 12.60
N THR A 62 -1.59 -14.88 13.75
CA THR A 62 -0.62 -15.90 14.15
C THR A 62 -1.30 -17.25 14.34
N THR A 63 -2.42 -17.28 15.06
CA THR A 63 -3.22 -18.50 15.28
C THR A 63 -3.78 -19.07 13.98
N LEU A 64 -4.29 -18.23 13.08
CA LEU A 64 -4.83 -18.67 11.78
C LEU A 64 -3.76 -19.30 10.87
N ARG A 65 -2.52 -18.80 10.96
CA ARG A 65 -1.35 -19.35 10.25
C ARG A 65 -0.83 -20.65 10.86
N SER A 66 -1.01 -20.84 12.16
CA SER A 66 -0.51 -22.01 12.89
C SER A 66 -1.55 -23.11 13.09
N LEU A 67 -2.70 -23.05 12.40
CA LEU A 67 -3.71 -24.10 12.45
C LEU A 67 -3.11 -25.43 11.99
N ASP A 68 -3.39 -26.49 12.73
CA ASP A 68 -2.94 -27.83 12.39
C ASP A 68 -3.78 -28.44 11.27
N ALA A 69 -3.22 -29.43 10.58
CA ALA A 69 -3.88 -30.10 9.47
C ALA A 69 -5.17 -30.82 9.91
N GLY A 70 -5.22 -31.37 11.13
CA GLY A 70 -6.39 -32.10 11.63
C GLY A 70 -7.60 -31.19 11.80
N LEU A 71 -7.41 -30.00 12.37
CA LEU A 71 -8.45 -29.00 12.50
C LEU A 71 -8.89 -28.44 11.14
N LEU A 72 -7.94 -28.19 10.22
CA LEU A 72 -8.25 -27.75 8.86
C LEU A 72 -9.10 -28.77 8.10
N MET A 73 -8.81 -30.07 8.24
CA MET A 73 -9.61 -31.16 7.66
C MET A 73 -11.04 -31.16 8.17
N GLN A 74 -11.24 -30.95 9.48
CA GLN A 74 -12.57 -30.87 10.08
C GLN A 74 -13.37 -29.67 9.56
N VAL A 75 -12.70 -28.52 9.38
CA VAL A 75 -13.34 -27.30 8.87
C VAL A 75 -13.69 -27.43 7.39
N LEU A 76 -12.82 -28.03 6.58
CA LEU A 76 -13.05 -28.27 5.16
C LEU A 76 -14.08 -29.37 4.88
N ALA A 77 -14.47 -30.16 5.89
CA ALA A 77 -15.56 -31.12 5.76
C ALA A 77 -16.94 -30.43 5.74
N ASP A 78 -17.05 -29.18 6.20
CA ASP A 78 -18.30 -28.42 6.19
C ASP A 78 -18.55 -27.78 4.81
N PRO A 79 -19.51 -28.28 4.01
CA PRO A 79 -19.79 -27.71 2.69
C PRO A 79 -20.37 -26.28 2.76
N ALA A 80 -20.88 -25.86 3.92
CA ALA A 80 -21.40 -24.51 4.15
C ALA A 80 -20.31 -23.49 4.55
N LEU A 81 -19.03 -23.89 4.55
CA LEU A 81 -17.93 -23.00 4.85
C LEU A 81 -17.93 -21.78 3.92
N HIS A 82 -17.90 -20.60 4.53
CA HIS A 82 -18.02 -19.34 3.82
C HIS A 82 -16.85 -19.13 2.82
N PRO A 83 -17.12 -18.73 1.55
CA PRO A 83 -16.08 -18.62 0.51
C PRO A 83 -14.88 -17.74 0.91
N ARG A 84 -15.11 -16.63 1.62
CA ARG A 84 -14.02 -15.76 2.10
C ARG A 84 -13.08 -16.41 3.11
N ILE A 85 -13.61 -17.29 3.97
CA ILE A 85 -12.80 -18.02 4.94
C ILE A 85 -11.99 -19.07 4.19
N LEU A 86 -12.63 -19.77 3.25
CA LEU A 86 -11.95 -20.72 2.37
C LEU A 86 -10.82 -20.06 1.57
N ASP A 87 -11.05 -18.88 0.98
CA ASP A 87 -10.03 -18.11 0.25
C ASP A 87 -8.83 -17.79 1.16
N ALA A 88 -9.08 -17.36 2.39
CA ALA A 88 -8.04 -17.07 3.36
C ALA A 88 -7.25 -18.34 3.75
N LEU A 89 -7.95 -19.46 3.99
CA LEU A 89 -7.31 -20.74 4.30
C LEU A 89 -6.48 -21.26 3.12
N VAL A 90 -6.95 -21.10 1.88
CA VAL A 90 -6.19 -21.44 0.67
C VAL A 90 -4.93 -20.58 0.55
N GLN A 91 -5.02 -19.29 0.82
CA GLN A 91 -3.85 -18.40 0.78
C GLN A 91 -2.79 -18.77 1.82
N LEU A 92 -3.21 -19.18 3.02
CA LEU A 92 -2.30 -19.52 4.11
C LEU A 92 -1.75 -20.95 4.02
N HIS A 93 -2.60 -21.92 3.67
CA HIS A 93 -2.32 -23.35 3.80
C HIS A 93 -2.33 -24.11 2.47
N GLY A 94 -2.68 -23.46 1.35
CA GLY A 94 -2.79 -24.09 0.03
C GLY A 94 -1.47 -24.56 -0.58
N LYS A 95 -0.33 -24.32 0.07
CA LYS A 95 0.98 -24.91 -0.29
C LYS A 95 1.17 -26.31 0.27
N ASN A 96 0.43 -26.69 1.30
CA ASN A 96 0.55 -28.00 1.93
C ASN A 96 -0.01 -29.09 0.98
N PRO A 97 0.81 -30.05 0.51
CA PRO A 97 0.40 -31.04 -0.49
C PRO A 97 -0.81 -31.88 -0.05
N ASP A 98 -0.97 -32.14 1.25
CA ASP A 98 -2.04 -33.00 1.76
C ASP A 98 -3.41 -32.30 1.73
N LEU A 99 -3.44 -30.98 1.93
CA LEU A 99 -4.67 -30.19 2.00
C LEU A 99 -5.13 -29.69 0.62
N ARG A 100 -4.19 -29.54 -0.33
CA ARG A 100 -4.47 -29.08 -1.70
C ARG A 100 -5.61 -29.81 -2.41
N PRO A 101 -5.63 -31.16 -2.50
CA PRO A 101 -6.70 -31.85 -3.19
C PRO A 101 -8.06 -31.65 -2.51
N ILE A 102 -8.07 -31.31 -1.23
CA ILE A 102 -9.28 -31.12 -0.43
C ILE A 102 -9.81 -29.71 -0.66
N PHE A 103 -8.95 -28.69 -0.63
CA PHE A 103 -9.31 -27.34 -1.04
C PHE A 103 -9.86 -27.30 -2.48
N ALA A 104 -9.22 -28.00 -3.42
CA ALA A 104 -9.62 -28.02 -4.83
C ALA A 104 -11.00 -28.66 -5.07
N LYS A 105 -11.43 -29.57 -4.19
CA LYS A 105 -12.73 -30.24 -4.27
C LYS A 105 -13.84 -29.52 -3.50
N HIS A 106 -13.51 -28.47 -2.75
CA HIS A 106 -14.48 -27.82 -1.88
C HIS A 106 -15.55 -27.05 -2.70
N PRO A 107 -16.86 -27.22 -2.41
CA PRO A 107 -17.94 -26.65 -3.23
C PRO A 107 -17.97 -25.12 -3.24
N SER A 108 -17.46 -24.45 -2.20
CA SER A 108 -17.43 -22.98 -2.09
C SER A 108 -16.15 -22.34 -2.62
N LEU A 109 -15.31 -23.07 -3.36
CA LEU A 109 -14.05 -22.56 -3.90
C LEU A 109 -14.29 -21.44 -4.92
N SER A 110 -13.71 -20.27 -4.66
CA SER A 110 -13.76 -19.14 -5.59
C SER A 110 -12.78 -19.29 -6.75
N SER A 111 -13.03 -18.60 -7.86
CA SER A 111 -12.11 -18.56 -9.01
C SER A 111 -10.73 -18.02 -8.62
N ALA A 112 -10.67 -17.05 -7.71
CA ALA A 112 -9.43 -16.47 -7.20
C ALA A 112 -8.63 -17.49 -6.35
N ALA A 113 -9.31 -18.23 -5.48
CA ALA A 113 -8.67 -19.29 -4.69
C ALA A 113 -8.20 -20.46 -5.57
N ALA A 114 -8.98 -20.85 -6.58
CA ALA A 114 -8.57 -21.85 -7.56
C ALA A 114 -7.28 -21.44 -8.31
N ALA A 115 -7.20 -20.17 -8.74
CA ALA A 115 -5.99 -19.63 -9.35
C ALA A 115 -4.80 -19.65 -8.38
N ALA A 116 -5.01 -19.30 -7.11
CA ALA A 116 -3.97 -19.33 -6.08
C ALA A 116 -3.44 -20.76 -5.83
N LEU A 117 -4.30 -21.78 -5.85
CA LEU A 117 -3.89 -23.18 -5.73
C LEU A 117 -3.03 -23.64 -6.92
N ALA A 118 -3.35 -23.17 -8.13
CA ALA A 118 -2.62 -23.47 -9.36
C ALA A 118 -1.23 -22.81 -9.40
N VAL A 119 -1.14 -21.53 -9.04
CA VAL A 119 0.13 -20.77 -9.01
C VAL A 119 1.10 -21.36 -8.00
N ASN A 120 0.61 -21.78 -6.83
CA ASN A 120 1.45 -22.38 -5.81
C ASN A 120 1.88 -23.83 -6.17
N GLY A 121 1.39 -24.38 -7.29
CA GLY A 121 1.30 -25.83 -7.59
C GLY A 121 2.24 -26.33 -8.67
N GLY A 122 3.34 -25.63 -8.97
CA GLY A 122 4.44 -26.27 -9.68
C GLY A 122 5.04 -27.33 -8.75
N THR A 123 4.89 -28.63 -8.96
CA THR A 123 4.97 -29.38 -10.21
C THR A 123 3.99 -30.57 -10.21
N ALA A 124 3.27 -30.77 -11.33
CA ALA A 124 2.98 -32.05 -11.98
C ALA A 124 1.61 -32.06 -12.69
N SER A 125 1.68 -32.38 -13.98
CA SER A 125 0.59 -32.83 -14.87
C SER A 125 -0.41 -31.78 -15.34
N ALA A 126 -0.04 -31.09 -16.42
CA ALA A 126 -1.00 -30.65 -17.40
C ALA A 126 -1.61 -31.89 -18.10
N PRO A 127 -2.94 -32.04 -18.19
CA PRO A 127 -3.51 -32.90 -19.21
C PRO A 127 -3.39 -32.17 -20.55
N THR A 128 -2.57 -32.71 -21.44
CA THR A 128 -2.64 -32.45 -22.88
C THR A 128 -4.07 -32.60 -23.38
N PRO A 129 -4.65 -31.61 -24.09
CA PRO A 129 -5.74 -31.89 -25.00
C PRO A 129 -5.15 -32.49 -26.28
N ALA A 130 -5.64 -33.69 -26.60
CA ALA A 130 -5.32 -34.40 -27.83
C ALA A 130 -5.85 -33.64 -29.06
N ALA A 131 -4.94 -33.52 -30.03
CA ALA A 131 -5.11 -33.52 -31.48
C ALA A 131 -6.53 -33.43 -32.08
N VAL A 132 -6.73 -32.43 -32.93
CA VAL A 132 -7.33 -32.61 -34.27
C VAL A 132 -6.74 -31.61 -35.29
N ALA A 133 -6.39 -32.16 -36.46
CA ALA A 133 -6.38 -31.56 -37.80
C ALA A 133 -5.25 -30.57 -38.23
N SER A 134 -4.22 -31.15 -38.82
CA SER A 134 -3.64 -30.89 -40.16
C SER A 134 -4.06 -29.65 -40.96
N VAL A 135 -3.08 -28.85 -41.42
CA VAL A 135 -2.73 -28.67 -42.86
C VAL A 135 -1.51 -27.74 -43.06
N SER A 136 -0.56 -28.28 -43.83
CA SER A 136 0.50 -27.75 -44.70
C SER A 136 0.99 -26.29 -44.66
N THR A 137 2.32 -26.17 -44.60
CA THR A 137 3.22 -25.10 -45.08
C THR A 137 3.29 -25.04 -46.64
N PRO A 138 4.07 -24.17 -47.34
CA PRO A 138 5.12 -23.22 -46.88
C PRO A 138 5.22 -21.82 -47.59
N GLU A 139 6.16 -21.03 -47.05
CA GLU A 139 7.18 -20.21 -47.76
C GLU A 139 7.04 -18.72 -48.11
N TYR A 140 8.21 -18.05 -47.97
CA TYR A 140 8.65 -16.71 -48.41
C TYR A 140 8.06 -15.49 -47.66
N GLY A 141 8.81 -14.48 -47.22
CA GLY A 141 10.20 -14.06 -47.42
C GLY A 141 10.25 -12.52 -47.28
N SER A 142 11.30 -12.00 -46.64
CA SER A 142 11.78 -10.61 -46.73
C SER A 142 11.09 -9.48 -45.91
N SER A 143 11.87 -8.92 -44.98
CA SER A 143 11.83 -7.52 -44.49
C SER A 143 12.10 -6.51 -45.64
N PRO A 144 12.20 -5.16 -45.45
CA PRO A 144 11.67 -4.22 -44.44
C PRO A 144 11.07 -2.91 -45.08
N ARG A 145 10.63 -1.95 -44.22
CA ARG A 145 10.69 -0.45 -44.34
C ARG A 145 9.38 0.36 -44.49
N ARG A 146 9.26 1.28 -43.51
CA ARG A 146 8.96 2.73 -43.57
C ARG A 146 7.64 3.25 -44.20
N ALA A 147 6.83 3.79 -43.30
CA ALA A 147 6.59 5.22 -43.07
C ALA A 147 5.29 5.86 -43.62
N HIS A 148 4.71 6.69 -42.75
CA HIS A 148 3.65 7.70 -42.93
C HIS A 148 2.28 7.14 -43.31
N SER A 149 1.14 7.69 -42.92
CA SER A 149 0.65 8.71 -41.97
C SER A 149 -0.84 8.34 -41.85
N GLU A 150 -1.52 8.58 -40.74
CA GLU A 150 -2.52 9.65 -40.69
C GLU A 150 -3.16 9.58 -39.30
N THR A 151 -2.99 10.64 -38.52
CA THR A 151 -4.00 11.11 -37.57
C THR A 151 -5.07 11.86 -38.35
N PRO A 152 -6.31 11.88 -37.85
CA PRO A 152 -6.84 13.19 -37.47
C PRO A 152 -7.31 13.25 -36.01
N GLU A 153 -7.12 14.44 -35.46
CA GLU A 153 -7.53 14.94 -34.15
C GLU A 153 -9.06 15.18 -34.05
N ALA A 154 -9.44 15.50 -32.81
CA ALA A 154 -10.68 16.15 -32.33
C ALA A 154 -11.86 15.21 -32.02
N ALA A 155 -12.57 15.33 -30.89
CA ALA A 155 -12.69 16.41 -29.94
C ALA A 155 -12.97 15.88 -28.53
N VAL A 156 -12.52 16.67 -27.55
CA VAL A 156 -12.84 16.63 -26.13
C VAL A 156 -14.32 16.97 -25.89
N ASP A 157 -14.95 16.26 -24.96
CA ASP A 157 -16.00 16.84 -24.13
C ASP A 157 -15.74 16.44 -22.67
N GLU A 158 -15.58 17.46 -21.85
CA GLU A 158 -15.37 17.39 -20.41
C GLU A 158 -16.72 17.16 -19.73
N GLU A 159 -16.82 16.18 -18.84
CA GLU A 159 -17.69 16.35 -17.69
C GLU A 159 -16.95 15.93 -16.41
N ALA A 160 -16.59 16.97 -15.66
CA ALA A 160 -15.87 16.92 -14.41
C ALA A 160 -16.82 16.51 -13.26
N GLY A 161 -16.71 15.26 -12.83
CA GLY A 161 -17.18 14.83 -11.51
C GLY A 161 -16.14 15.19 -10.45
N ALA A 162 -16.31 16.33 -9.78
CA ALA A 162 -15.49 16.77 -8.65
C ALA A 162 -15.58 15.77 -7.49
N VAL A 163 -14.56 14.94 -7.31
CA VAL A 163 -14.34 14.17 -6.08
C VAL A 163 -13.33 14.97 -5.25
N GLN A 164 -13.85 15.68 -4.25
CA GLN A 164 -13.04 16.20 -3.15
C GLN A 164 -12.43 15.00 -2.41
N PRO A 165 -11.11 14.89 -2.19
CA PRO A 165 -10.59 13.86 -1.31
C PRO A 165 -10.67 14.37 0.12
N ASP A 166 -11.56 13.71 0.85
CA ASP A 166 -11.80 13.82 2.27
C ASP A 166 -10.54 13.65 3.13
N GLU A 167 -10.67 14.19 4.33
CA GLU A 167 -9.71 14.30 5.41
C GLU A 167 -9.12 12.93 5.84
N ASP A 168 -7.91 13.00 6.40
CA ASP A 168 -7.05 11.91 6.89
C ASP A 168 -7.78 10.64 7.40
N GLU A 169 -8.09 9.70 6.50
CA GLU A 169 -8.41 8.33 6.89
C GLU A 169 -7.16 7.63 7.47
N PRO A 170 -7.27 6.95 8.63
CA PRO A 170 -6.18 6.16 9.17
C PRO A 170 -5.88 4.99 8.23
N ILE A 171 -4.68 5.02 7.66
CA ILE A 171 -4.19 4.06 6.67
C ILE A 171 -4.11 2.67 7.31
N ASP A 172 -4.82 1.68 6.76
CA ASP A 172 -4.70 0.28 7.17
C ASP A 172 -3.31 -0.26 6.78
N GLU A 173 -2.47 -0.51 7.80
CA GLU A 173 -1.09 -0.97 7.63
C GLU A 173 -0.98 -2.30 6.87
N GLU A 174 -2.05 -3.11 6.81
CA GLU A 174 -2.06 -4.39 6.09
C GLU A 174 -2.26 -4.26 4.58
N GLU A 175 -3.11 -3.34 4.12
CA GLU A 175 -3.24 -3.04 2.68
C GLU A 175 -1.92 -2.45 2.15
N TYR A 176 -1.27 -1.61 2.97
CA TYR A 176 0.05 -1.07 2.70
C TYR A 176 1.10 -2.17 2.53
N GLN A 177 1.07 -3.23 3.35
CA GLN A 177 1.98 -4.37 3.24
C GLN A 177 1.74 -5.19 1.96
N SER A 178 0.48 -5.37 1.52
CA SER A 178 0.16 -6.09 0.29
C SER A 178 0.65 -5.34 -0.96
N LYS A 179 0.36 -4.03 -1.07
CA LYS A 179 0.84 -3.20 -2.19
C LYS A 179 2.35 -3.02 -2.16
N TYR A 180 2.96 -2.96 -0.97
CA TYR A 180 4.42 -2.91 -0.82
C TYR A 180 5.09 -4.20 -1.31
N GLN A 181 4.52 -5.38 -1.00
CA GLN A 181 5.01 -6.65 -1.54
C GLN A 181 4.87 -6.72 -3.06
N MET A 182 3.74 -6.27 -3.60
CA MET A 182 3.53 -6.18 -5.05
C MET A 182 4.52 -5.21 -5.71
N ALA A 183 4.80 -4.07 -5.07
CA ALA A 183 5.83 -3.13 -5.51
C ALA A 183 7.19 -3.80 -5.63
N GLN A 184 7.60 -4.61 -4.64
CA GLN A 184 8.89 -5.29 -4.69
C GLN A 184 9.02 -6.32 -5.82
N ALA A 185 7.91 -6.96 -6.21
CA ALA A 185 7.88 -7.93 -7.30
C ALA A 185 7.91 -7.29 -8.71
N MET A 186 7.54 -6.01 -8.84
CA MET A 186 7.50 -5.31 -10.13
C MET A 186 8.89 -4.88 -10.63
N GLY A 187 9.06 -4.90 -11.96
CA GLY A 187 10.21 -4.32 -12.63
C GLY A 187 10.25 -2.79 -12.52
N VAL A 188 11.44 -2.20 -12.70
CA VAL A 188 11.66 -0.74 -12.57
C VAL A 188 10.74 0.08 -13.48
N SER A 189 10.53 -0.38 -14.72
CA SER A 189 9.67 0.31 -15.69
C SER A 189 8.20 0.36 -15.25
N ASP A 190 7.70 -0.74 -14.69
CA ASP A 190 6.31 -0.81 -14.20
C ASP A 190 6.13 0.01 -12.92
N LYS A 191 7.15 0.03 -12.05
CA LYS A 191 7.17 0.94 -10.90
C LYS A 191 7.08 2.39 -11.31
N ILE A 192 7.81 2.82 -12.34
CA ILE A 192 7.74 4.19 -12.86
C ILE A 192 6.34 4.50 -13.37
N LYS A 193 5.74 3.58 -14.14
CA LYS A 193 4.36 3.73 -14.63
C LYS A 193 3.37 3.87 -13.48
N MET A 194 3.46 2.97 -12.50
CA MET A 194 2.59 2.98 -11.33
C MET A 194 2.81 4.21 -10.44
N ALA A 195 4.03 4.72 -10.34
CA ALA A 195 4.32 5.96 -9.63
C ALA A 195 3.62 7.18 -10.27
N MET A 196 3.46 7.18 -11.59
CA MET A 196 2.83 8.27 -12.35
C MET A 196 1.30 8.15 -12.41
N THR A 197 0.74 6.94 -12.45
CA THR A 197 -0.72 6.74 -12.61
C THR A 197 -1.43 6.24 -11.36
N GLY A 198 -0.68 5.78 -10.36
CA GLY A 198 -1.18 5.13 -9.16
C GLY A 198 -1.89 6.09 -8.19
N ASP A 199 -2.60 5.47 -7.25
CA ASP A 199 -3.27 6.11 -6.13
C ASP A 199 -2.26 6.66 -5.09
N LYS A 200 -2.79 7.28 -4.03
CA LYS A 200 -2.02 7.85 -2.91
C LYS A 200 -1.06 6.82 -2.29
N GLU A 201 -1.48 5.57 -2.18
CA GLU A 201 -0.68 4.50 -1.56
C GLU A 201 0.50 4.08 -2.42
N TRP A 202 0.26 3.88 -3.73
CA TRP A 202 1.33 3.62 -4.68
C TRP A 202 2.37 4.74 -4.65
N ARG A 203 1.96 6.02 -4.59
CA ARG A 203 2.91 7.13 -4.47
C ARG A 203 3.71 7.09 -3.17
N SER A 204 3.06 6.86 -2.02
CA SER A 204 3.74 6.77 -0.73
C SER A 204 4.79 5.65 -0.69
N ILE A 205 4.49 4.52 -1.34
CA ILE A 205 5.42 3.39 -1.48
C ILE A 205 6.58 3.77 -2.41
N MET A 206 6.27 4.29 -3.61
CA MET A 206 7.27 4.57 -4.64
C MET A 206 8.22 5.71 -4.26
N ILE A 207 7.79 6.66 -3.41
CA ILE A 207 8.66 7.73 -2.89
C ILE A 207 9.79 7.20 -2.00
N LYS A 208 9.56 6.06 -1.32
CA LYS A 208 10.54 5.38 -0.46
C LYS A 208 11.33 4.29 -1.21
N ASP A 209 11.09 4.11 -2.51
CA ASP A 209 11.78 3.10 -3.30
C ASP A 209 13.30 3.39 -3.39
N ASN A 210 14.10 2.34 -3.42
CA ASN A 210 15.56 2.42 -3.51
C ASN A 210 16.02 3.05 -4.84
N ASN A 211 15.24 2.91 -5.91
CA ASN A 211 15.58 3.47 -7.21
C ASN A 211 15.17 4.94 -7.31
N LYS A 212 16.15 5.82 -7.48
CA LYS A 212 15.97 7.27 -7.57
C LYS A 212 15.05 7.70 -8.72
N LEU A 213 15.02 6.94 -9.83
CA LEU A 213 14.15 7.24 -10.97
C LEU A 213 12.68 7.03 -10.60
N VAL A 214 12.37 5.96 -9.88
CA VAL A 214 11.01 5.65 -9.41
C VAL A 214 10.52 6.72 -8.44
N SER A 215 11.33 7.10 -7.45
CA SER A 215 10.94 8.15 -6.50
C SER A 215 10.80 9.52 -7.18
N SER A 216 11.61 9.82 -8.21
CA SER A 216 11.49 11.05 -8.99
C SER A 216 10.25 11.10 -9.87
N ALA A 217 9.75 9.94 -10.32
CA ALA A 217 8.50 9.83 -11.04
C ALA A 217 7.31 10.00 -10.08
N ALA A 218 7.38 9.42 -8.88
CA ALA A 218 6.32 9.54 -7.88
C ALA A 218 6.00 11.00 -7.53
N ILE A 219 7.03 11.86 -7.34
CA ILE A 219 6.83 13.28 -7.02
C ILE A 219 6.28 14.12 -8.20
N LYS A 220 6.47 13.65 -9.43
CA LYS A 220 5.98 14.33 -10.65
C LYS A 220 4.54 13.95 -11.01
N ASN A 221 3.90 13.09 -10.21
CA ASN A 221 2.53 12.67 -10.44
C ASN A 221 1.57 13.88 -10.38
N PRO A 222 0.70 14.10 -11.39
CA PRO A 222 -0.26 15.22 -11.41
C PRO A 222 -1.24 15.24 -10.24
N ARG A 223 -1.49 14.08 -9.61
CA ARG A 223 -2.44 13.93 -8.50
C ARG A 223 -1.80 14.10 -7.12
N MET A 224 -0.55 14.59 -7.05
CA MET A 224 0.15 14.83 -5.80
C MET A 224 -0.47 16.01 -5.03
N THR A 225 -0.88 15.78 -3.79
CA THR A 225 -1.50 16.82 -2.95
C THR A 225 -0.47 17.57 -2.08
N GLU A 226 -0.84 18.75 -1.58
CA GLU A 226 0.03 19.52 -0.67
C GLU A 226 0.31 18.80 0.66
N SER A 227 -0.67 18.05 1.18
CA SER A 227 -0.53 17.31 2.44
C SER A 227 0.45 16.14 2.32
N GLU A 228 0.46 15.45 1.16
CA GLU A 228 1.47 14.47 0.83
C GLU A 228 2.87 15.12 0.77
N VAL A 229 3.00 16.24 0.06
CA VAL A 229 4.28 16.99 -0.05
C VAL A 229 4.79 17.46 1.30
N LEU A 230 3.91 17.92 2.19
CA LEU A 230 4.29 18.30 3.55
C LEU A 230 4.85 17.11 4.33
N SER A 231 4.22 15.94 4.21
CA SER A 231 4.68 14.70 4.86
C SER A 231 6.03 14.26 4.29
N ILE A 232 6.21 14.36 2.97
CA ILE A 232 7.47 14.09 2.28
C ILE A 232 8.56 15.05 2.76
N ALA A 233 8.28 16.36 2.82
CA ALA A 233 9.25 17.38 3.25
C ALA A 233 9.67 17.25 4.72
N LYS A 234 8.76 16.82 5.60
CA LYS A 234 9.07 16.49 7.00
C LYS A 234 9.93 15.23 7.12
N SER A 235 9.72 14.26 6.24
CA SER A 235 10.53 13.05 6.21
C SER A 235 11.89 13.31 5.52
N ALA A 236 12.96 12.73 6.05
CA ALA A 236 14.28 12.80 5.42
C ALA A 236 14.37 11.74 4.31
N VAL A 237 13.65 11.93 3.20
CA VAL A 237 13.73 11.02 2.05
C VAL A 237 15.11 11.13 1.40
N GLY A 238 15.74 10.00 1.13
CA GLY A 238 17.14 9.90 0.65
C GLY A 238 17.38 10.35 -0.80
N ASN A 239 16.43 11.02 -1.45
CA ASN A 239 16.53 11.43 -2.85
C ASN A 239 16.52 12.96 -2.99
N ASP A 240 17.70 13.51 -3.30
CA ASP A 240 17.91 14.96 -3.48
C ASP A 240 17.09 15.54 -4.65
N GLU A 241 16.71 14.71 -5.63
CA GLU A 241 15.90 15.15 -6.78
C GLU A 241 14.46 15.49 -6.36
N ILE A 242 13.90 14.74 -5.41
CA ILE A 242 12.57 15.04 -4.86
C ILE A 242 12.59 16.43 -4.23
N MET A 243 13.60 16.73 -3.43
CA MET A 243 13.72 18.03 -2.76
C MET A 243 13.89 19.17 -3.77
N ARG A 244 14.64 18.95 -4.86
CA ARG A 244 14.76 19.92 -5.96
C ARG A 244 13.43 20.19 -6.67
N VAL A 245 12.67 19.13 -6.99
CA VAL A 245 11.35 19.25 -7.62
C VAL A 245 10.40 20.03 -6.69
N ILE A 246 10.40 19.70 -5.40
CA ILE A 246 9.56 20.41 -4.41
C ILE A 246 9.94 21.90 -4.33
N CYS A 247 11.24 22.21 -4.29
CA CYS A 247 11.72 23.60 -4.23
C CYS A 247 11.42 24.41 -5.50
N SER A 248 11.21 23.74 -6.64
CA SER A 248 10.95 24.38 -7.94
C SER A 248 9.47 24.70 -8.16
N ASN A 249 8.57 23.97 -7.51
CA ASN A 249 7.13 24.16 -7.67
C ASN A 249 6.63 25.38 -6.89
N LYS A 250 6.08 26.37 -7.60
CA LYS A 250 5.61 27.63 -6.99
C LYS A 250 4.37 27.44 -6.12
N GLU A 251 3.49 26.49 -6.44
CA GLU A 251 2.24 26.27 -5.70
C GLU A 251 2.55 25.77 -4.28
N TRP A 252 3.37 24.72 -4.15
CA TRP A 252 3.75 24.16 -2.86
C TRP A 252 4.53 25.16 -1.98
N ILE A 253 5.30 26.06 -2.59
CA ILE A 253 6.08 27.07 -1.86
C ILE A 253 5.20 28.20 -1.31
N LYS A 254 3.98 28.43 -1.82
CA LYS A 254 3.05 29.40 -1.21
C LYS A 254 2.70 29.00 0.22
N ASN A 255 2.57 27.69 0.46
CA ASN A 255 2.26 27.13 1.77
C ASN A 255 3.43 27.33 2.75
N ALA A 256 3.19 28.09 3.82
CA ALA A 256 4.21 28.42 4.82
C ALA A 256 4.69 27.19 5.61
N GLN A 257 3.84 26.16 5.76
CA GLN A 257 4.22 24.93 6.47
C GLN A 257 5.23 24.11 5.66
N ILE A 258 5.06 24.04 4.34
CA ILE A 258 6.00 23.36 3.45
C ILE A 258 7.34 24.10 3.45
N ARG A 259 7.34 25.44 3.36
CA ARG A 259 8.58 26.25 3.47
C ARG A 259 9.33 25.96 4.77
N LYS A 260 8.61 25.92 5.90
CA LYS A 260 9.21 25.58 7.20
C LYS A 260 9.83 24.17 7.18
N ALA A 261 9.07 23.17 6.73
CA ALA A 261 9.53 21.79 6.68
C ALA A 261 10.80 21.64 5.82
N LEU A 262 10.85 22.30 4.66
CA LEU A 262 12.02 22.30 3.79
C LEU A 262 13.25 22.93 4.45
N VAL A 263 13.09 24.05 5.17
CA VAL A 263 14.22 24.71 5.85
C VAL A 263 14.76 23.87 7.02
N MET A 264 13.90 23.08 7.67
CA MET A 264 14.30 22.17 8.74
C MET A 264 14.98 20.89 8.24
N ASN A 265 14.80 20.54 6.97
CA ASN A 265 15.35 19.31 6.39
C ASN A 265 16.80 19.52 5.92
N SER A 266 17.69 18.60 6.30
CA SER A 266 19.12 18.64 5.96
C SER A 266 19.41 18.35 4.49
N LYS A 267 18.47 17.75 3.76
CA LYS A 267 18.59 17.39 2.34
C LYS A 267 18.10 18.47 1.37
N THR A 268 17.54 19.56 1.89
CA THR A 268 17.11 20.68 1.06
C THR A 268 18.33 21.40 0.48
N PRO A 269 18.35 21.68 -0.83
CA PRO A 269 19.44 22.44 -1.44
C PRO A 269 19.61 23.80 -0.77
N LEU A 270 20.84 24.08 -0.31
CA LEU A 270 21.17 25.29 0.45
C LEU A 270 20.70 26.60 -0.20
N PRO A 271 20.82 26.81 -1.53
CA PRO A 271 20.37 28.06 -2.17
C PRO A 271 18.88 28.33 -1.98
N HIS A 272 18.05 27.29 -2.11
CA HIS A 272 16.60 27.41 -1.93
C HIS A 272 16.24 27.62 -0.47
N ALA A 273 16.87 26.88 0.44
CA ALA A 273 16.65 27.02 1.87
C ALA A 273 16.92 28.45 2.36
N LEU A 274 18.04 29.06 1.95
CA LEU A 274 18.38 30.45 2.31
C LEU A 274 17.33 31.46 1.82
N ARG A 275 16.76 31.25 0.64
CA ARG A 275 15.66 32.08 0.11
C ARG A 275 14.40 31.96 0.98
N PHE A 276 14.07 30.76 1.42
CA PHE A 276 12.89 30.51 2.25
C PHE A 276 13.02 31.09 3.66
N VAL A 277 14.22 31.07 4.26
CA VAL A 277 14.50 31.67 5.58
C VAL A 277 14.10 33.14 5.63
N ALA A 278 14.37 33.91 4.57
CA ALA A 278 14.02 35.33 4.52
C ALA A 278 12.49 35.59 4.58
N THR A 279 11.68 34.60 4.21
CA THR A 279 10.21 34.70 4.17
C THR A 279 9.52 34.17 5.44
N LEU A 280 10.27 33.66 6.42
CA LEU A 280 9.72 33.06 7.63
C LEU A 280 9.37 34.11 8.71
N PRO A 281 8.36 33.86 9.56
CA PRO A 281 8.02 34.73 10.67
C PRO A 281 9.06 34.67 11.80
N GLU A 282 9.10 35.69 12.64
CA GLU A 282 10.10 35.85 13.71
C GLU A 282 10.17 34.69 14.70
N LYS A 283 9.00 34.11 15.03
CA LYS A 283 8.91 32.93 15.91
C LYS A 283 9.68 31.73 15.34
N GLU A 284 9.56 31.51 14.04
CA GLU A 284 10.20 30.39 13.33
C GLU A 284 11.69 30.62 13.15
N LEU A 285 12.10 31.85 12.85
CA LEU A 285 13.51 32.24 12.80
C LEU A 285 14.22 31.99 14.14
N ALA A 286 13.56 32.28 15.26
CA ALA A 286 14.10 32.04 16.60
C ALA A 286 14.25 30.55 16.93
N GLN A 287 13.32 29.71 16.48
CA GLN A 287 13.44 28.25 16.59
C GLN A 287 14.60 27.73 15.73
N LEU A 288 14.71 28.21 14.50
CA LEU A 288 15.75 27.81 13.56
C LEU A 288 17.16 28.17 14.05
N ALA A 289 17.32 29.35 14.65
CA ALA A 289 18.57 29.82 15.23
C ALA A 289 19.07 28.95 16.40
N LYS A 290 18.15 28.31 17.15
CA LYS A 290 18.46 27.46 18.31
C LYS A 290 18.62 25.99 17.93
N SER A 291 17.98 25.56 16.84
CA SER A 291 17.95 24.16 16.43
C SER A 291 19.33 23.69 15.94
N LYS A 292 19.79 22.53 16.44
CA LYS A 292 21.02 21.86 15.99
C LYS A 292 20.80 20.92 14.79
N ASN A 293 19.53 20.68 14.45
CA ASN A 293 19.12 19.73 13.40
C ASN A 293 19.16 20.32 11.99
N VAL A 294 19.51 21.61 11.86
CA VAL A 294 19.53 22.34 10.59
C VAL A 294 20.96 22.71 10.20
N ASN A 295 21.17 22.97 8.91
CA ASN A 295 22.47 23.37 8.39
C ASN A 295 22.99 24.63 9.13
N SER A 296 24.25 24.61 9.55
CA SER A 296 24.87 25.71 10.32
C SER A 296 24.82 27.05 9.58
N ALA A 297 24.86 27.04 8.24
CA ALA A 297 24.70 28.23 7.42
C ALA A 297 23.29 28.83 7.52
N ILE A 298 22.26 27.98 7.54
CA ILE A 298 20.85 28.38 7.72
C ILE A 298 20.64 28.97 9.11
N ALA A 299 21.13 28.31 10.16
CA ALA A 299 21.03 28.80 11.53
C ALA A 299 21.76 30.13 11.76
N SER A 300 22.89 30.34 11.08
CA SER A 300 23.65 31.59 11.14
C SER A 300 22.93 32.72 10.40
N GLN A 301 22.34 32.43 9.24
CA GLN A 301 21.54 33.41 8.50
C GLN A 301 20.26 33.81 9.26
N ALA A 302 19.60 32.85 9.91
CA ALA A 302 18.45 33.13 10.76
C ALA A 302 18.79 34.07 11.93
N ARG A 303 19.94 33.86 12.58
CA ARG A 303 20.45 34.76 13.64
C ARG A 303 20.71 36.17 13.14
N ARG A 304 21.31 36.32 11.96
CA ARG A 304 21.57 37.62 11.33
C ARG A 304 20.28 38.40 11.07
N ILE A 305 19.27 37.74 10.52
CA ILE A 305 17.96 38.36 10.22
C ILE A 305 17.23 38.76 11.52
N LEU A 306 17.34 37.97 12.59
CA LEU A 306 16.76 38.32 13.89
C LEU A 306 17.42 39.54 14.53
N MET A 307 18.76 39.63 14.44
CA MET A 307 19.49 40.81 14.93
C MET A 307 19.09 42.06 14.16
N SER A 308 19.11 42.01 12.82
CA SER A 308 18.75 43.18 12.00
C SER A 308 17.31 43.66 12.25
N LYS A 309 16.37 42.74 12.49
CA LYS A 309 14.97 43.10 12.83
C LYS A 309 14.83 43.70 14.23
N LYS A 310 15.68 43.29 15.18
CA LYS A 310 15.70 43.87 16.53
C LYS A 310 16.30 45.28 16.52
N ASP A 311 17.30 45.51 15.67
CA ASP A 311 17.95 46.83 15.53
C ASP A 311 17.09 47.83 14.74
N SER A 312 16.10 47.35 13.99
CA SER A 312 15.16 48.18 13.20
C SER A 312 13.82 48.47 13.91
N ARG A 313 13.62 47.99 15.14
CA ARG A 313 12.46 48.27 16.00
C ARG A 313 12.85 49.23 17.11
#